data_AF-A0A226HSS9-F1
#
_entry.id   AF-A0A226HSS9-F1
#
_cell.length_a   1.000
_cell.length_b   1.000
_cell.length_c   1.000
_cell.angle_alpha   90.00
_cell.angle_beta   90.00
_cell.angle_gamma   90.00
#
_symmetry.space_group_name_H-M   'P 1'
#
loop_
_entity.id
_entity.type
_entity.pdbx_description
1 polymer ?
#
loop_
_entity_poly.entity_id
_entity_poly.type
_entity_poly.pdbx_seq_one_letter_code
_entity_poly.pdbx_strand_id
1 'polypeptide(L)'
;MKIIKSFFILFFILPITSIGQTKASITIKNNLTVDQTETVVCIKWQDILSSYPQIDTANFTVINPSTKKQIPFQLEYKGSAAVQNLLLQVNVKAKSTLNLSIQKGKPEIFAAKTYARYVPERKDDFAWENDKIAFRAYGKALEKTEGDAYGFDVWVKRTNKLVLNDRYKRDDYHIDHGDGLDYYHVGFTLGAGNMAPFIKDTIRYSGNYHQWKVLDNGPLRSTFQLKYDEWNAGGIKMSAVKTISLDAGSQLNRIENIYTFNDNKPIPVVIGIIKREKAGVIALNEQQGIMGYWEPTFEKDGTTAVGSILTTPTTAMWSSKEQILTQTTVKNNEPIVYYTGAAWDKAGKITTAKQWFDYLNTFHQKVNNPLIVTVKKN
;
A
#
# COMPACT_ATOMS: atom_id res chain seq x y z
N MET A 1 44.25 63.04 -36.24
CA MET A 1 44.15 61.65 -35.76
C MET A 1 43.33 61.61 -34.48
N LYS A 2 42.10 61.08 -34.52
CA LYS A 2 41.23 60.93 -33.34
C LYS A 2 41.51 59.58 -32.67
N ILE A 3 41.87 59.59 -31.39
CA ILE A 3 42.08 58.40 -30.57
C ILE A 3 40.74 58.04 -29.90
N ILE A 4 40.16 56.89 -30.28
CA ILE A 4 38.97 56.32 -29.65
C ILE A 4 39.45 55.40 -28.52
N LYS A 5 39.13 55.71 -27.27
CA LYS A 5 39.33 54.83 -26.11
C LYS A 5 38.11 53.92 -25.96
N SER A 6 38.26 52.63 -26.29
CA SER A 6 37.26 51.61 -25.98
C SER A 6 37.38 51.19 -24.51
N PHE A 7 36.32 51.42 -23.74
CA PHE A 7 36.14 50.88 -22.39
C PHE A 7 35.54 49.47 -22.51
N PHE A 8 36.32 48.44 -22.14
CA PHE A 8 35.80 47.08 -21.95
C PHE A 8 35.22 46.97 -20.53
N ILE A 9 33.89 46.91 -20.42
CA ILE A 9 33.21 46.59 -19.16
C ILE A 9 33.09 45.07 -19.07
N LEU A 10 33.88 44.47 -18.19
CA LEU A 10 33.84 43.03 -17.89
C LEU A 10 32.66 42.78 -16.94
N PHE A 11 31.53 42.27 -17.45
CA PHE A 11 30.43 41.80 -16.62
C PHE A 11 30.80 40.45 -15.98
N PHE A 12 31.20 40.48 -14.70
CA PHE A 12 31.27 39.27 -13.88
C PHE A 12 29.85 38.78 -13.57
N ILE A 13 29.37 37.80 -14.33
CA ILE A 13 28.17 37.04 -13.98
C ILE A 13 28.58 36.05 -12.88
N LEU A 14 28.42 36.44 -11.62
CA LEU A 14 28.53 35.53 -10.48
C LEU A 14 27.31 34.60 -10.48
N PRO A 15 27.47 33.26 -10.56
CA PRO A 15 26.36 32.36 -10.35
C PRO A 15 25.92 32.46 -8.89
N ILE A 16 24.75 33.06 -8.66
CA ILE A 16 24.07 33.05 -7.37
C ILE A 16 23.58 31.61 -7.14
N THR A 17 24.45 30.74 -6.62
CA THR A 17 24.00 29.48 -6.04
C THR A 17 23.37 29.83 -4.70
N SER A 18 22.05 30.01 -4.70
CA SER A 18 21.26 30.01 -3.47
C SER A 18 21.39 28.64 -2.83
N ILE A 19 22.40 28.46 -1.97
CA ILE A 19 22.49 27.27 -1.12
C ILE A 19 21.37 27.43 -0.09
N GLY A 20 20.26 26.72 -0.29
CA GLY A 20 19.17 26.66 0.68
C GLY A 20 19.71 26.28 2.05
N GLN A 21 19.50 27.15 3.05
CA GLN A 21 19.95 26.87 4.41
C GLN A 21 19.22 25.64 4.94
N THR A 22 19.96 24.60 5.32
CA THR A 22 19.37 23.41 5.95
C THR A 22 18.77 23.81 7.30
N LYS A 23 17.51 23.44 7.52
CA LYS A 23 16.77 23.74 8.76
C LYS A 23 16.67 22.51 9.68
N ALA A 24 16.60 21.33 9.09
CA ALA A 24 16.70 20.06 9.78
C ALA A 24 17.35 19.02 8.87
N SER A 25 17.96 18.00 9.47
CA SER A 25 18.50 16.83 8.76
C SER A 25 17.69 15.58 9.11
N ILE A 26 17.54 14.69 8.14
CA ILE A 26 16.92 13.38 8.33
C ILE A 26 17.96 12.32 7.97
N THR A 27 18.19 11.40 8.89
CA THR A 27 19.05 10.23 8.67
C THR A 27 18.17 8.98 8.63
N ILE A 28 18.31 8.17 7.57
CA ILE A 28 17.55 6.93 7.36
C ILE A 28 18.55 5.78 7.22
N LYS A 29 18.55 4.86 8.17
CA LYS A 29 19.48 3.73 8.22
C LYS A 29 18.80 2.42 7.84
N ASN A 30 19.43 1.69 6.92
CA ASN A 30 19.04 0.33 6.55
C ASN A 30 19.99 -0.67 7.21
N ASN A 31 19.48 -1.44 8.17
CA ASN A 31 20.24 -2.50 8.84
C ASN A 31 20.14 -3.85 8.13
N LEU A 32 19.32 -4.00 7.08
CA LEU A 32 19.21 -5.25 6.33
C LEU A 32 20.37 -5.41 5.34
N THR A 33 20.60 -6.66 4.93
CA THR A 33 21.54 -7.04 3.86
C THR A 33 20.95 -6.89 2.46
N VAL A 34 19.69 -6.45 2.35
CA VAL A 34 19.00 -6.20 1.10
C VAL A 34 18.74 -4.70 0.91
N ASP A 35 18.78 -4.25 -0.34
CA ASP A 35 18.41 -2.89 -0.71
C ASP A 35 16.92 -2.62 -0.42
N GLN A 36 16.62 -1.41 0.04
CA GLN A 36 15.25 -0.92 0.17
C GLN A 36 15.02 0.16 -0.90
N THR A 37 14.45 -0.25 -2.04
CA THR A 37 14.19 0.61 -3.20
C THR A 37 12.73 1.02 -3.28
N GLU A 38 12.49 2.26 -3.69
CA GLU A 38 11.16 2.89 -3.81
C GLU A 38 10.31 2.78 -2.52
N THR A 39 10.96 2.60 -1.36
CA THR A 39 10.30 2.42 -0.07
C THR A 39 9.75 3.76 0.42
N VAL A 40 8.48 3.77 0.84
CA VAL A 40 7.86 4.91 1.52
C VAL A 40 8.15 4.83 3.01
N VAL A 41 8.89 5.81 3.52
CA VAL A 41 9.21 5.96 4.95
C VAL A 41 8.26 6.96 5.57
N CYS A 42 7.74 6.63 6.75
CA CYS A 42 6.85 7.49 7.52
C CYS A 42 7.63 8.14 8.67
N ILE A 43 7.61 9.48 8.73
CA ILE A 43 8.22 10.27 9.80
C ILE A 43 7.11 11.01 10.52
N LYS A 44 7.02 10.85 11.85
CA LYS A 44 6.00 11.57 12.63
C LYS A 44 6.20 13.07 12.48
N TRP A 45 5.12 13.77 12.20
CA TRP A 45 5.18 15.22 11.99
C TRP A 45 5.71 15.96 13.23
N GLN A 46 5.40 15.45 14.43
CA GLN A 46 5.93 15.99 15.68
C GLN A 46 7.47 15.96 15.75
N ASP A 47 8.13 14.96 15.17
CA ASP A 47 9.60 14.86 15.16
C ASP A 47 10.20 15.92 14.22
N ILE A 48 9.51 16.22 13.12
CA ILE A 48 9.84 17.32 12.21
C ILE A 48 9.67 18.66 12.92
N LEU A 49 8.52 18.90 13.55
CA LEU A 49 8.24 20.15 14.28
C LEU A 49 9.23 20.39 15.42
N SER A 50 9.66 19.34 16.11
CA SER A 50 10.64 19.46 17.20
C SER A 50 12.01 19.94 16.69
N SER A 51 12.37 19.60 15.46
CA SER A 51 13.64 20.02 14.83
C SER A 51 13.52 21.31 14.02
N TYR A 52 12.36 21.57 13.40
CA TYR A 52 12.06 22.75 12.61
C TYR A 52 10.64 23.29 12.91
N PRO A 53 10.44 23.99 14.05
CA PRO A 53 9.11 24.43 14.49
C PRO A 53 8.42 25.44 13.56
N GLN A 54 9.21 26.19 12.79
CA GLN A 54 8.74 27.25 11.88
C GLN A 54 8.53 26.74 10.45
N ILE A 55 8.42 25.42 10.26
CA ILE A 55 8.23 24.83 8.94
C ILE A 55 6.90 25.27 8.34
N ASP A 56 6.96 25.82 7.13
CA ASP A 56 5.78 26.14 6.32
C ASP A 56 5.47 24.94 5.43
N THR A 57 4.33 24.29 5.66
CA THR A 57 3.89 23.10 4.91
C THR A 57 3.72 23.34 3.43
N ALA A 58 3.56 24.59 2.98
CA ALA A 58 3.49 24.95 1.56
C ALA A 58 4.87 25.27 0.95
N ASN A 59 5.89 25.55 1.77
CA ASN A 59 7.18 26.09 1.31
C ASN A 59 8.39 25.39 1.95
N PHE A 60 8.41 24.07 1.93
CA PHE A 60 9.62 23.28 2.22
C PHE A 60 9.93 22.23 1.15
N THR A 61 11.21 21.86 1.07
CA THR A 61 11.71 20.76 0.25
C THR A 61 12.53 19.79 1.09
N VAL A 62 12.61 18.54 0.64
CA VAL A 62 13.52 17.53 1.19
C VAL A 62 14.53 17.17 0.10
N ILE A 63 15.80 17.45 0.32
CA ILE A 63 16.86 17.31 -0.67
C ILE A 63 17.85 16.24 -0.24
N ASN A 64 18.33 15.43 -1.19
CA ASN A 64 19.52 14.62 -0.99
C ASN A 64 20.76 15.50 -1.25
N PRO A 65 21.60 15.81 -0.23
CA PRO A 65 22.72 16.73 -0.39
C PRO A 65 23.80 16.24 -1.37
N SER A 66 23.92 14.93 -1.57
CA SER A 66 24.91 14.33 -2.47
C SER A 66 24.49 14.43 -3.94
N THR A 67 23.20 14.22 -4.24
CA THR A 67 22.70 14.26 -5.63
C THR A 67 22.08 15.60 -6.01
N LYS A 68 21.82 16.48 -5.03
CA LYS A 68 21.08 17.75 -5.17
C LYS A 68 19.65 17.59 -5.68
N LYS A 69 19.11 16.36 -5.72
CA LYS A 69 17.74 16.09 -6.15
C LYS A 69 16.76 16.19 -4.98
N GLN A 70 15.57 16.67 -5.28
CA GLN A 70 14.45 16.62 -4.35
C GLN A 70 13.96 15.17 -4.18
N ILE A 71 13.61 14.82 -2.94
CA ILE A 71 12.98 13.57 -2.59
C ILE A 71 11.46 13.74 -2.70
N PRO A 72 10.76 12.88 -3.46
CA PRO A 72 9.31 12.86 -3.48
C PRO A 72 8.76 12.68 -2.07
N PHE A 73 7.80 13.53 -1.72
CA PHE A 73 7.16 13.50 -0.41
C PHE A 73 5.66 13.71 -0.47
N GLN A 74 4.99 13.32 0.61
CA GLN A 74 3.57 13.57 0.84
C GLN A 74 3.37 13.94 2.32
N LEU A 75 2.55 14.95 2.58
CA LEU A 75 2.02 15.20 3.91
C LEU A 75 0.80 14.28 4.11
N GLU A 76 0.86 13.41 5.11
CA GLU A 76 -0.21 12.46 5.46
C GLU A 76 -1.02 13.02 6.63
N TYR A 77 -2.34 12.99 6.49
CA TYR A 77 -3.30 13.58 7.42
C TYR A 77 -4.11 12.53 8.18
N LYS A 78 -4.21 11.29 7.67
CA LYS A 78 -5.01 10.21 8.25
C LYS A 78 -6.47 10.64 8.51
N GLY A 79 -7.02 11.47 7.62
CA GLY A 79 -8.36 12.04 7.74
C GLY A 79 -8.55 13.09 8.85
N SER A 80 -7.46 13.62 9.42
CA SER A 80 -7.42 14.79 10.31
C SER A 80 -7.23 16.08 9.50
N ALA A 81 -7.51 17.24 10.12
CA ALA A 81 -7.17 18.54 9.54
C ALA A 81 -5.67 18.87 9.66
N ALA A 82 -5.00 18.31 10.67
CA ALA A 82 -3.57 18.53 10.90
C ALA A 82 -2.72 17.44 10.26
N VAL A 83 -1.53 17.81 9.77
CA VAL A 83 -0.53 16.85 9.29
C VAL A 83 -0.13 15.92 10.43
N GLN A 84 -0.16 14.62 10.14
CA GLN A 84 0.24 13.57 11.08
C GLN A 84 1.65 13.07 10.78
N ASN A 85 1.98 12.90 9.50
CA ASN A 85 3.28 12.39 9.08
C ASN A 85 3.82 13.07 7.83
N LEU A 86 5.15 13.10 7.69
CA LEU A 86 5.85 13.34 6.45
C LEU A 86 6.25 11.99 5.85
N LEU A 87 5.70 11.66 4.68
CA LEU A 87 6.06 10.47 3.92
C LEU A 87 7.15 10.80 2.91
N LEU A 88 8.19 9.98 2.82
CA LEU A 88 9.29 10.13 1.85
C LEU A 88 9.47 8.85 1.04
N GLN A 89 9.56 8.93 -0.28
CA GLN A 89 9.95 7.79 -1.12
C GLN A 89 11.46 7.77 -1.34
N VAL A 90 12.14 6.76 -0.80
CA VAL A 90 13.60 6.71 -0.73
C VAL A 90 14.18 5.42 -1.28
N ASN A 91 15.46 5.49 -1.65
CA ASN A 91 16.29 4.34 -1.98
C ASN A 91 17.43 4.27 -0.95
N VAL A 92 17.49 3.20 -0.16
CA VAL A 92 18.53 3.00 0.86
C VAL A 92 19.22 1.66 0.61
N LYS A 93 20.52 1.71 0.31
CA LYS A 93 21.32 0.50 0.05
C LYS A 93 21.42 -0.38 1.29
N ALA A 94 21.64 -1.68 1.09
CA ALA A 94 21.93 -2.63 2.15
C ALA A 94 23.03 -2.08 3.09
N LYS A 95 22.84 -2.25 4.40
CA LYS A 95 23.81 -1.85 5.46
C LYS A 95 24.29 -0.40 5.36
N SER A 96 23.49 0.50 4.78
CA SER A 96 23.88 1.88 4.52
C SER A 96 22.98 2.89 5.23
N THR A 97 23.39 4.15 5.17
CA THR A 97 22.65 5.29 5.73
C THR A 97 22.45 6.34 4.65
N LEU A 98 21.21 6.78 4.46
CA LEU A 98 20.82 7.90 3.62
C LEU A 98 20.66 9.16 4.48
N ASN A 99 21.32 10.25 4.08
CA ASN A 99 21.18 11.56 4.73
C ASN A 99 20.42 12.51 3.81
N LEU A 100 19.41 13.17 4.36
CA LEU A 100 18.55 14.15 3.68
C LEU A 100 18.53 15.46 4.46
N SER A 101 18.20 16.54 3.77
CA SER A 101 18.15 17.91 4.30
C SER A 101 16.76 18.50 4.04
N ILE A 102 16.13 19.04 5.08
CA ILE A 102 14.91 19.85 4.96
C ILE A 102 15.33 21.31 4.80
N GLN A 103 14.81 21.96 3.76
CA GLN A 103 15.12 23.35 3.41
C GLN A 103 13.84 24.13 3.14
N LYS A 104 13.92 25.46 3.26
CA LYS A 104 12.86 26.34 2.76
C LYS A 104 12.89 26.35 1.23
N GLY A 105 11.74 26.18 0.61
CA GLY A 105 11.63 26.22 -0.86
C GLY A 105 10.28 25.72 -1.35
N LYS A 106 9.91 26.12 -2.57
CA LYS A 106 8.71 25.61 -3.23
C LYS A 106 8.97 24.17 -3.71
N PRO A 107 8.17 23.17 -3.30
CA PRO A 107 8.37 21.80 -3.74
C PRO A 107 7.99 21.61 -5.20
N GLU A 108 8.67 20.68 -5.87
CA GLU A 108 8.21 20.11 -7.14
C GLU A 108 6.83 19.46 -7.00
N ILE A 109 6.07 19.43 -8.10
CA ILE A 109 4.81 18.69 -8.17
C ILE A 109 5.14 17.22 -8.46
N PHE A 110 4.87 16.34 -7.50
CA PHE A 110 5.04 14.90 -7.68
C PHE A 110 3.81 14.28 -8.33
N ALA A 111 4.02 13.53 -9.41
CA ALA A 111 2.94 12.78 -10.05
C ALA A 111 2.31 11.79 -9.06
N ALA A 112 0.98 11.69 -9.08
CA ALA A 112 0.26 10.75 -8.25
C ALA A 112 0.60 9.30 -8.65
N LYS A 113 1.09 8.50 -7.70
CA LYS A 113 1.33 7.06 -7.90
C LYS A 113 0.38 6.18 -7.12
N THR A 114 -0.55 6.76 -6.35
CA THR A 114 -1.57 6.02 -5.61
C THR A 114 -2.90 6.73 -5.76
N TYR A 115 -3.99 5.97 -5.72
CA TYR A 115 -5.33 6.53 -5.76
C TYR A 115 -6.34 5.55 -5.16
N ALA A 116 -7.30 6.07 -4.39
CA ALA A 116 -8.42 5.34 -3.84
C ALA A 116 -9.72 6.15 -4.03
N ARG A 117 -10.80 5.49 -4.42
CA ARG A 117 -12.11 6.13 -4.53
C ARG A 117 -13.28 5.17 -4.35
N TYR A 118 -14.41 5.78 -4.02
CA TYR A 118 -15.72 5.20 -4.16
C TYR A 118 -16.19 5.24 -5.62
N VAL A 119 -16.90 4.19 -6.04
CA VAL A 119 -17.31 3.92 -7.43
C VAL A 119 -18.83 3.67 -7.47
N PRO A 120 -19.66 4.73 -7.36
CA PRO A 120 -21.11 4.60 -7.37
C PRO A 120 -21.63 4.02 -8.69
N GLU A 121 -20.96 4.30 -9.80
CA GLU A 121 -21.37 3.83 -11.13
C GLU A 121 -21.35 2.31 -11.27
N ARG A 122 -20.65 1.60 -10.38
CA ARG A 122 -20.59 0.13 -10.36
C ARG A 122 -21.25 -0.48 -9.14
N LYS A 123 -22.38 0.09 -8.70
CA LYS A 123 -23.15 -0.35 -7.53
C LYS A 123 -22.30 -0.35 -6.26
N ASP A 124 -21.70 0.79 -5.99
CA ASP A 124 -20.98 1.08 -4.75
C ASP A 124 -19.68 0.29 -4.60
N ASP A 125 -18.96 -0.02 -5.67
CA ASP A 125 -17.61 -0.55 -5.54
C ASP A 125 -16.70 0.46 -4.81
N PHE A 126 -15.68 -0.03 -4.11
CA PHE A 126 -14.56 0.79 -3.67
C PHE A 126 -13.30 0.28 -4.33
N ALA A 127 -12.57 1.15 -5.03
CA ALA A 127 -11.41 0.77 -5.80
C ALA A 127 -10.19 1.58 -5.39
N TRP A 128 -9.03 0.93 -5.40
CA TRP A 128 -7.77 1.59 -5.12
C TRP A 128 -6.61 0.95 -5.89
N GLU A 129 -5.58 1.74 -6.17
CA GLU A 129 -4.45 1.31 -6.97
C GLU A 129 -3.18 2.05 -6.60
N ASN A 130 -2.05 1.50 -7.04
CA ASN A 130 -0.79 2.24 -7.16
C ASN A 130 -0.14 2.00 -8.51
N ASP A 131 1.11 2.42 -8.67
CA ASP A 131 1.91 2.22 -9.88
C ASP A 131 2.27 0.75 -10.20
N LYS A 132 1.82 -0.23 -9.40
CA LYS A 132 2.11 -1.67 -9.60
C LYS A 132 0.86 -2.51 -9.80
N ILE A 133 -0.22 -2.23 -9.07
CA ILE A 133 -1.38 -3.11 -8.97
C ILE A 133 -2.64 -2.31 -8.59
N ALA A 134 -3.83 -2.85 -8.88
CA ALA A 134 -5.12 -2.30 -8.49
C ALA A 134 -5.97 -3.35 -7.77
N PHE A 135 -6.94 -2.89 -7.00
CA PHE A 135 -7.81 -3.72 -6.20
C PHE A 135 -9.22 -3.14 -6.12
N ARG A 136 -10.16 -3.99 -5.70
CA ARG A 136 -11.53 -3.60 -5.40
C ARG A 136 -12.06 -4.31 -4.15
N ALA A 137 -12.97 -3.64 -3.45
CA ALA A 137 -13.90 -4.21 -2.50
C ALA A 137 -15.34 -3.93 -2.97
N TYR A 138 -16.22 -4.90 -2.78
CA TYR A 138 -17.60 -4.85 -3.27
C TYR A 138 -18.50 -4.08 -2.30
N GLY A 139 -19.38 -3.24 -2.86
CA GLY A 139 -20.35 -2.45 -2.10
C GLY A 139 -21.60 -3.20 -1.68
N LYS A 140 -22.29 -2.67 -0.66
CA LYS A 140 -23.55 -3.22 -0.16
C LYS A 140 -24.62 -3.38 -1.24
N ALA A 141 -24.66 -2.46 -2.22
CA ALA A 141 -25.63 -2.51 -3.32
C ALA A 141 -25.44 -3.69 -4.28
N LEU A 142 -24.33 -4.43 -4.19
CA LEU A 142 -24.11 -5.65 -4.97
C LEU A 142 -24.66 -6.91 -4.30
N GLU A 143 -25.02 -6.86 -3.02
CA GLU A 143 -25.53 -8.03 -2.32
C GLU A 143 -26.78 -8.59 -3.01
N LYS A 144 -26.80 -9.92 -3.22
CA LYS A 144 -27.89 -10.64 -3.91
C LYS A 144 -28.06 -10.28 -5.40
N THR A 145 -27.05 -9.67 -6.01
CA THR A 145 -26.97 -9.50 -7.47
C THR A 145 -25.98 -10.49 -8.07
N GLU A 146 -25.93 -10.62 -9.39
CA GLU A 146 -24.96 -11.49 -10.07
C GLU A 146 -23.49 -11.05 -9.86
N GLY A 147 -23.26 -9.79 -9.48
CA GLY A 147 -21.93 -9.24 -9.21
C GLY A 147 -21.49 -9.30 -7.75
N ASP A 148 -22.19 -10.07 -6.91
CA ASP A 148 -21.91 -10.17 -5.47
C ASP A 148 -20.66 -11.01 -5.17
N ALA A 149 -19.84 -10.56 -4.22
CA ALA A 149 -18.63 -11.25 -3.76
C ALA A 149 -18.12 -10.64 -2.45
N TYR A 150 -17.52 -11.44 -1.57
CA TYR A 150 -17.17 -11.00 -0.20
C TYR A 150 -15.69 -10.63 0.02
N GLY A 151 -14.82 -10.99 -0.94
CA GLY A 151 -13.38 -10.87 -0.81
C GLY A 151 -12.83 -9.56 -1.37
N PHE A 152 -11.51 -9.40 -1.29
CA PHE A 152 -10.82 -8.39 -2.09
C PHE A 152 -10.52 -8.93 -3.48
N ASP A 153 -10.68 -8.06 -4.46
CA ASP A 153 -10.42 -8.33 -5.85
C ASP A 153 -9.10 -7.72 -6.31
N VAL A 154 -8.48 -8.30 -7.35
CA VAL A 154 -7.19 -7.89 -7.90
C VAL A 154 -7.34 -7.53 -9.37
N TRP A 155 -7.00 -6.30 -9.69
CA TRP A 155 -6.92 -5.80 -11.05
C TRP A 155 -5.46 -5.72 -11.45
N VAL A 156 -5.03 -6.63 -12.32
CA VAL A 156 -3.64 -6.67 -12.74
C VAL A 156 -3.31 -5.49 -13.65
N LYS A 157 -2.05 -5.04 -13.55
CA LYS A 157 -1.54 -3.89 -14.29
C LYS A 157 -0.18 -4.21 -14.88
N ARG A 158 0.07 -3.67 -16.07
CA ARG A 158 1.40 -3.63 -16.71
C ARG A 158 1.86 -2.21 -17.02
N THR A 159 1.27 -1.22 -16.35
CA THR A 159 1.58 0.21 -16.46
C THR A 159 1.77 0.81 -15.08
N ASN A 160 2.62 1.84 -15.00
CA ASN A 160 2.81 2.65 -13.80
C ASN A 160 1.77 3.78 -13.67
N LYS A 161 0.93 4.00 -14.70
CA LYS A 161 -0.13 5.01 -14.66
C LYS A 161 -1.27 4.56 -13.74
N LEU A 162 -1.99 5.52 -13.18
CA LEU A 162 -3.27 5.28 -12.49
C LEU A 162 -4.35 5.08 -13.57
N VAL A 163 -5.05 3.96 -13.55
CA VAL A 163 -5.96 3.50 -14.62
C VAL A 163 -7.39 3.25 -14.16
N LEU A 164 -7.68 3.31 -12.85
CA LEU A 164 -9.01 2.97 -12.33
C LEU A 164 -10.11 3.82 -12.96
N ASN A 165 -9.90 5.14 -13.06
CA ASN A 165 -10.90 6.03 -13.65
C ASN A 165 -11.15 5.71 -15.13
N ASP A 166 -10.08 5.48 -15.89
CA ASP A 166 -10.19 5.15 -17.32
C ASP A 166 -10.84 3.78 -17.52
N ARG A 167 -10.53 2.79 -16.66
CA ARG A 167 -11.13 1.46 -16.71
C ARG A 167 -12.63 1.48 -16.38
N TYR A 168 -13.04 2.13 -15.28
CA TYR A 168 -14.46 2.25 -14.95
C TYR A 168 -15.24 3.07 -15.98
N LYS A 169 -14.62 4.11 -16.57
CA LYS A 169 -15.25 4.91 -17.63
C LYS A 169 -15.47 4.12 -18.93
N ARG A 170 -14.53 3.23 -19.28
CA ARG A 170 -14.67 2.37 -20.48
C ARG A 170 -15.65 1.23 -20.29
N ASP A 171 -15.85 0.78 -19.05
CA ASP A 171 -16.77 -0.31 -18.68
C ASP A 171 -16.48 -1.65 -19.40
N ASP A 172 -15.23 -1.86 -19.82
CA ASP A 172 -14.75 -3.08 -20.47
C ASP A 172 -13.45 -3.59 -19.82
N TYR A 173 -13.29 -3.33 -18.52
CA TYR A 173 -12.08 -3.57 -17.74
C TYR A 173 -11.65 -5.05 -17.64
N HIS A 174 -12.45 -5.98 -18.16
CA HIS A 174 -12.08 -7.39 -18.39
C HIS A 174 -11.28 -7.62 -19.68
N ILE A 175 -11.06 -6.58 -20.49
CA ILE A 175 -10.26 -6.61 -21.72
C ILE A 175 -8.94 -5.89 -21.47
N ASP A 176 -7.83 -6.54 -21.83
CA ASP A 176 -6.52 -5.92 -21.74
C ASP A 176 -6.24 -5.03 -22.96
N HIS A 177 -6.24 -3.72 -22.72
CA HIS A 177 -5.89 -2.68 -23.70
C HIS A 177 -4.39 -2.30 -23.68
N GLY A 178 -3.54 -3.15 -23.11
CA GLY A 178 -2.11 -2.90 -22.92
C GLY A 178 -1.76 -2.25 -21.59
N ASP A 179 -2.76 -1.98 -20.74
CA ASP A 179 -2.57 -1.47 -19.38
C ASP A 179 -2.81 -2.54 -18.29
N GLY A 180 -3.30 -3.72 -18.67
CA GLY A 180 -3.75 -4.82 -17.80
C GLY A 180 -5.28 -4.97 -17.82
N LEU A 181 -5.83 -5.76 -16.90
CA LEU A 181 -7.25 -6.09 -16.86
C LEU A 181 -7.69 -6.56 -15.46
N ASP A 182 -9.00 -6.69 -15.26
CA ASP A 182 -9.61 -7.51 -14.21
C ASP A 182 -9.98 -8.87 -14.81
N TYR A 183 -9.32 -9.95 -14.40
CA TYR A 183 -9.76 -11.32 -14.70
C TYR A 183 -9.91 -12.15 -13.42
N TYR A 184 -9.77 -11.51 -12.26
CA TYR A 184 -9.66 -12.18 -10.99
C TYR A 184 -11.05 -12.49 -10.45
N HIS A 185 -11.45 -13.76 -10.49
CA HIS A 185 -12.76 -14.15 -9.99
C HIS A 185 -12.73 -14.38 -8.48
N VAL A 186 -13.46 -13.57 -7.71
CA VAL A 186 -13.49 -13.64 -6.22
C VAL A 186 -14.58 -14.58 -5.70
N GLY A 187 -15.82 -14.41 -6.14
CA GLY A 187 -16.99 -15.11 -5.61
C GLY A 187 -17.19 -14.95 -4.08
N PHE A 188 -17.88 -15.90 -3.45
CA PHE A 188 -18.12 -15.92 -2.00
C PHE A 188 -16.94 -16.50 -1.21
N THR A 189 -15.76 -15.93 -1.44
CA THR A 189 -14.51 -16.28 -0.75
C THR A 189 -13.90 -15.06 -0.08
N LEU A 190 -12.74 -15.23 0.56
CA LEU A 190 -11.94 -14.12 1.08
C LEU A 190 -11.11 -13.42 -0.01
N GLY A 191 -11.17 -13.87 -1.27
CA GLY A 191 -10.54 -13.22 -2.41
C GLY A 191 -9.02 -13.15 -2.27
N ALA A 192 -8.46 -11.96 -2.45
CA ALA A 192 -7.04 -11.70 -2.31
C ALA A 192 -6.67 -11.15 -0.92
N GLY A 193 -6.94 -11.93 0.13
CA GLY A 193 -6.50 -11.62 1.49
C GLY A 193 -7.49 -10.82 2.32
N ASN A 194 -8.80 -10.96 2.10
CA ASN A 194 -9.77 -10.52 3.10
C ASN A 194 -9.66 -11.39 4.37
N MET A 195 -10.11 -10.85 5.50
CA MET A 195 -10.15 -11.52 6.80
C MET A 195 -11.58 -11.60 7.32
N ALA A 196 -11.94 -12.76 7.87
CA ALA A 196 -13.22 -12.99 8.53
C ALA A 196 -13.09 -13.94 9.74
N PRO A 197 -14.03 -13.90 10.69
CA PRO A 197 -14.08 -14.86 11.81
C PRO A 197 -14.21 -16.30 11.33
N PHE A 198 -13.57 -17.22 12.05
CA PHE A 198 -13.62 -18.66 11.80
C PHE A 198 -14.19 -19.39 13.01
N ILE A 199 -15.51 -19.53 13.05
CA ILE A 199 -16.25 -19.96 14.26
C ILE A 199 -17.05 -21.22 13.96
N LYS A 200 -16.83 -22.26 14.78
CA LYS A 200 -17.43 -23.60 14.60
C LYS A 200 -17.09 -24.15 13.21
N ASP A 201 -15.79 -24.19 12.91
CA ASP A 201 -15.21 -24.70 11.66
C ASP A 201 -15.76 -24.06 10.37
N THR A 202 -16.25 -22.82 10.47
CA THR A 202 -16.91 -22.11 9.39
C THR A 202 -16.43 -20.67 9.31
N ILE A 203 -16.09 -20.21 8.10
CA ILE A 203 -15.81 -18.79 7.83
C ILE A 203 -17.13 -18.01 7.90
N ARG A 204 -17.18 -16.98 8.74
CA ARG A 204 -18.37 -16.14 8.98
C ARG A 204 -18.25 -14.82 8.25
N TYR A 205 -18.61 -14.82 6.97
CA TYR A 205 -18.54 -13.64 6.11
C TYR A 205 -19.42 -12.48 6.60
N SER A 206 -18.90 -11.26 6.49
CA SER A 206 -19.59 -10.02 6.82
C SER A 206 -20.54 -9.52 5.72
N GLY A 207 -20.53 -10.14 4.54
CA GLY A 207 -21.03 -9.52 3.33
C GLY A 207 -20.13 -8.36 2.88
N ASN A 208 -20.74 -7.36 2.27
CA ASN A 208 -20.06 -6.26 1.60
C ASN A 208 -19.92 -5.04 2.51
N TYR A 209 -18.98 -4.14 2.20
CA TYR A 209 -18.83 -2.93 2.98
C TYR A 209 -20.02 -2.00 2.72
N HIS A 210 -20.41 -1.22 3.72
CA HIS A 210 -21.53 -0.30 3.62
C HIS A 210 -21.10 1.17 3.67
N GLN A 211 -20.17 1.51 4.58
CA GLN A 211 -19.69 2.89 4.70
C GLN A 211 -18.21 2.97 4.36
N TRP A 212 -17.80 4.10 3.81
CA TRP A 212 -16.42 4.36 3.46
C TRP A 212 -15.98 5.76 3.88
N LYS A 213 -14.66 5.94 4.00
CA LYS A 213 -14.04 7.26 4.16
C LYS A 213 -12.64 7.24 3.56
N VAL A 214 -12.38 8.07 2.55
CA VAL A 214 -11.00 8.34 2.11
C VAL A 214 -10.33 9.21 3.17
N LEU A 215 -9.18 8.77 3.68
CA LEU A 215 -8.39 9.47 4.68
C LEU A 215 -7.27 10.28 4.02
N ASP A 216 -6.63 9.71 3.00
CA ASP A 216 -5.55 10.32 2.24
C ASP A 216 -5.57 9.81 0.80
N ASN A 217 -5.31 10.69 -0.16
CA ASN A 217 -4.92 10.37 -1.54
C ASN A 217 -3.72 11.25 -1.87
N GLY A 218 -2.66 10.68 -2.45
CA GLY A 218 -1.46 11.45 -2.74
C GLY A 218 -0.42 10.71 -3.57
N PRO A 219 0.74 11.35 -3.80
CA PRO A 219 1.77 10.81 -4.67
C PRO A 219 2.45 9.56 -4.14
N LEU A 220 2.41 9.30 -2.83
CA LEU A 220 3.12 8.19 -2.21
C LEU A 220 2.23 7.18 -1.51
N ARG A 221 1.07 7.60 -0.98
CA ARG A 221 0.15 6.71 -0.26
C ARG A 221 -1.28 7.18 -0.41
N SER A 222 -2.16 6.21 -0.60
CA SER A 222 -3.60 6.38 -0.42
C SER A 222 -4.06 5.54 0.76
N THR A 223 -4.90 6.11 1.61
CA THR A 223 -5.41 5.48 2.84
C THR A 223 -6.90 5.73 2.94
N PHE A 224 -7.67 4.70 3.29
CA PHE A 224 -9.12 4.80 3.42
C PHE A 224 -9.65 3.79 4.44
N GLN A 225 -10.91 3.96 4.82
CA GLN A 225 -11.62 3.05 5.71
C GLN A 225 -12.86 2.48 5.01
N LEU A 226 -13.10 1.19 5.23
CA LEU A 226 -14.34 0.50 4.91
C LEU A 226 -14.97 -0.01 6.20
N LYS A 227 -16.27 0.21 6.38
CA LYS A 227 -17.03 -0.27 7.53
C LYS A 227 -18.10 -1.24 7.08
N TYR A 228 -18.20 -2.32 7.83
CA TYR A 228 -19.14 -3.41 7.62
C TYR A 228 -20.19 -3.36 8.73
N ASP A 229 -21.45 -3.55 8.35
CA ASP A 229 -22.58 -3.56 9.28
C ASP A 229 -22.44 -4.69 10.32
N GLU A 230 -23.29 -4.67 11.35
CA GLU A 230 -23.37 -5.80 12.27
C GLU A 230 -23.86 -7.07 11.55
N TRP A 231 -23.16 -8.19 11.74
CA TRP A 231 -23.61 -9.52 11.31
C TRP A 231 -23.50 -10.55 12.43
N ASN A 232 -24.18 -11.68 12.25
CA ASN A 232 -24.08 -12.83 13.15
C ASN A 232 -22.96 -13.77 12.69
N ALA A 233 -21.87 -13.82 13.45
CA ALA A 233 -20.77 -14.74 13.27
C ALA A 233 -20.91 -15.96 14.20
N GLY A 234 -21.77 -16.91 13.82
CA GLY A 234 -21.88 -18.20 14.53
C GLY A 234 -22.47 -18.10 15.95
N GLY A 235 -23.28 -17.08 16.21
CA GLY A 235 -23.89 -16.73 17.50
C GLY A 235 -23.36 -15.43 18.10
N ILE A 236 -22.24 -14.91 17.58
CA ILE A 236 -21.63 -13.66 18.06
C ILE A 236 -21.99 -12.53 17.11
N LYS A 237 -22.71 -11.52 17.60
CA LYS A 237 -22.96 -10.28 16.86
C LYS A 237 -21.68 -9.46 16.82
N MET A 238 -21.26 -9.04 15.63
CA MET A 238 -20.06 -8.22 15.48
C MET A 238 -20.15 -7.31 14.26
N SER A 239 -19.36 -6.23 14.28
CA SER A 239 -19.09 -5.37 13.14
C SER A 239 -17.58 -5.26 12.91
N ALA A 240 -17.19 -4.70 11.76
CA ALA A 240 -15.78 -4.53 11.43
C ALA A 240 -15.50 -3.19 10.76
N VAL A 241 -14.35 -2.60 11.09
CA VAL A 241 -13.75 -1.48 10.37
C VAL A 241 -12.39 -1.94 9.85
N LYS A 242 -12.17 -1.73 8.55
CA LYS A 242 -10.90 -2.01 7.89
C LYS A 242 -10.29 -0.69 7.43
N THR A 243 -9.12 -0.36 7.93
CA THR A 243 -8.31 0.76 7.43
C THR A 243 -7.25 0.19 6.49
N ILE A 244 -7.33 0.54 5.20
CA ILE A 244 -6.43 0.05 4.16
C ILE A 244 -5.54 1.20 3.69
N SER A 245 -4.25 0.94 3.56
CA SER A 245 -3.30 1.85 2.93
C SER A 245 -2.45 1.13 1.89
N LEU A 246 -2.23 1.78 0.75
CA LEU A 246 -1.38 1.30 -0.33
C LEU A 246 -0.31 2.33 -0.66
N ASP A 247 0.94 1.88 -0.64
CA ASP A 247 2.13 2.71 -0.91
C ASP A 247 2.56 2.60 -2.36
N ALA A 248 3.01 3.70 -2.94
CA ALA A 248 3.70 3.70 -4.22
C ALA A 248 4.89 2.75 -4.18
N GLY A 249 5.09 1.96 -5.23
CA GLY A 249 6.16 0.98 -5.31
C GLY A 249 5.84 -0.41 -4.73
N SER A 250 4.79 -0.54 -3.90
CA SER A 250 4.47 -1.79 -3.20
C SER A 250 3.55 -2.72 -4.02
N GLN A 251 3.67 -4.04 -3.84
CA GLN A 251 2.64 -5.00 -4.29
C GLN A 251 1.59 -5.27 -3.20
N LEU A 252 1.90 -4.95 -1.95
CA LEU A 252 1.06 -5.25 -0.79
C LEU A 252 0.46 -3.98 -0.18
N ASN A 253 -0.80 -4.10 0.18
CA ASN A 253 -1.52 -3.20 1.06
C ASN A 253 -1.13 -3.50 2.52
N ARG A 254 -1.15 -2.48 3.37
CA ARG A 254 -1.30 -2.66 4.83
C ARG A 254 -2.79 -2.60 5.15
N ILE A 255 -3.29 -3.59 5.86
CA ILE A 255 -4.68 -3.64 6.33
C ILE A 255 -4.67 -3.73 7.85
N GLU A 256 -5.41 -2.81 8.47
CA GLU A 256 -5.69 -2.80 9.91
C GLU A 256 -7.18 -3.07 10.11
N ASN A 257 -7.51 -4.21 10.71
CA ASN A 257 -8.89 -4.58 11.02
C ASN A 257 -9.16 -4.39 12.50
N ILE A 258 -10.31 -3.81 12.80
CA ILE A 258 -10.86 -3.73 14.15
C ILE A 258 -12.23 -4.43 14.11
N TYR A 259 -12.40 -5.44 14.96
CA TYR A 259 -13.68 -6.10 15.16
C TYR A 259 -14.29 -5.62 16.48
N THR A 260 -15.57 -5.26 16.45
CA THR A 260 -16.33 -4.87 17.64
C THR A 260 -17.37 -5.93 17.92
N PHE A 261 -17.35 -6.48 19.14
CA PHE A 261 -18.29 -7.53 19.59
C PHE A 261 -18.48 -7.48 21.11
N ASN A 262 -19.49 -8.19 21.64
CA ASN A 262 -19.77 -8.22 23.07
C ASN A 262 -19.29 -9.53 23.72
N ASP A 263 -17.98 -9.75 23.70
CA ASP A 263 -17.30 -10.86 24.37
C ASP A 263 -15.88 -10.41 24.76
N ASN A 264 -15.33 -11.00 25.82
CA ASN A 264 -13.96 -10.76 26.29
C ASN A 264 -12.98 -11.84 25.80
N LYS A 265 -13.47 -12.94 25.23
CA LYS A 265 -12.63 -14.01 24.70
C LYS A 265 -12.08 -13.62 23.32
N PRO A 266 -10.80 -13.90 23.04
CA PRO A 266 -10.27 -13.78 21.69
C PRO A 266 -11.05 -14.64 20.71
N ILE A 267 -11.33 -14.10 19.52
CA ILE A 267 -12.06 -14.80 18.45
C ILE A 267 -11.07 -15.25 17.38
N PRO A 268 -11.12 -16.53 16.93
CA PRO A 268 -10.37 -16.97 15.78
C PRO A 268 -10.82 -16.27 14.50
N VAL A 269 -9.86 -15.80 13.72
CA VAL A 269 -10.06 -15.20 12.39
C VAL A 269 -9.12 -15.85 11.40
N VAL A 270 -9.52 -15.85 10.13
CA VAL A 270 -8.69 -16.32 9.02
C VAL A 270 -8.53 -15.23 7.98
N ILE A 271 -7.32 -15.11 7.43
CA ILE A 271 -7.06 -14.45 6.15
C ILE A 271 -7.11 -15.51 5.07
N GLY A 272 -7.74 -15.23 3.92
CA GLY A 272 -7.86 -16.20 2.85
C GLY A 272 -7.46 -15.70 1.48
N ILE A 273 -6.87 -16.61 0.70
CA ILE A 273 -6.62 -16.46 -0.72
C ILE A 273 -7.48 -17.49 -1.47
N ILE A 274 -8.29 -17.06 -2.44
CA ILE A 274 -9.03 -18.01 -3.29
C ILE A 274 -8.07 -18.90 -4.09
N LYS A 275 -8.39 -20.19 -4.14
CA LYS A 275 -7.67 -21.21 -4.88
C LYS A 275 -8.36 -21.48 -6.21
N ARG A 276 -7.57 -21.66 -7.28
CA ARG A 276 -8.08 -22.03 -8.61
C ARG A 276 -8.26 -23.54 -8.71
N GLU A 277 -9.14 -23.96 -9.62
CA GLU A 277 -9.39 -25.38 -9.91
C GLU A 277 -8.12 -26.07 -10.43
N LYS A 278 -7.42 -25.43 -11.38
CA LYS A 278 -6.11 -25.89 -11.84
C LYS A 278 -5.06 -25.62 -10.78
N ALA A 279 -4.10 -26.55 -10.66
CA ALA A 279 -3.01 -26.45 -9.71
C ALA A 279 -2.13 -25.23 -9.99
N GLY A 280 -1.88 -24.44 -8.94
CA GLY A 280 -0.81 -23.44 -8.90
C GLY A 280 0.23 -23.82 -7.85
N VAL A 281 1.18 -22.93 -7.58
CA VAL A 281 2.23 -23.16 -6.56
C VAL A 281 1.84 -22.44 -5.27
N ILE A 282 1.75 -23.18 -4.17
CA ILE A 282 1.42 -22.66 -2.84
C ILE A 282 2.67 -22.68 -1.97
N ALA A 283 2.92 -21.60 -1.24
CA ALA A 283 3.95 -21.51 -0.21
C ALA A 283 3.31 -21.10 1.12
N LEU A 284 3.48 -21.93 2.14
CA LEU A 284 3.01 -21.68 3.51
C LEU A 284 4.22 -21.68 4.45
N ASN A 285 4.38 -20.58 5.17
CA ASN A 285 5.36 -20.46 6.25
C ASN A 285 4.63 -20.01 7.51
N GLU A 286 4.09 -20.99 8.23
CA GLU A 286 3.29 -20.78 9.42
C GLU A 286 4.07 -19.99 10.48
N GLN A 287 5.32 -20.35 10.73
CA GLN A 287 6.18 -19.70 11.73
C GLN A 287 6.32 -18.20 11.50
N GLN A 288 6.37 -17.75 10.24
CA GLN A 288 6.52 -16.33 9.88
C GLN A 288 5.20 -15.67 9.48
N GLY A 289 4.09 -16.39 9.48
CA GLY A 289 2.80 -15.85 9.04
C GLY A 289 2.73 -15.48 7.56
N ILE A 290 3.56 -16.09 6.71
CA ILE A 290 3.61 -15.82 5.27
C ILE A 290 2.83 -16.89 4.51
N MET A 291 1.84 -16.45 3.73
CA MET A 291 1.07 -17.27 2.81
C MET A 291 1.21 -16.69 1.40
N GLY A 292 1.59 -17.53 0.44
CA GLY A 292 1.76 -17.13 -0.96
C GLY A 292 1.13 -18.14 -1.91
N TYR A 293 0.58 -17.63 -3.01
CA TYR A 293 -0.01 -18.41 -4.09
C TYR A 293 0.42 -17.83 -5.42
N TRP A 294 1.05 -18.65 -6.26
CA TRP A 294 1.24 -18.38 -7.68
C TRP A 294 0.16 -19.17 -8.42
N GLU A 295 -0.79 -18.48 -9.02
CA GLU A 295 -1.93 -19.12 -9.70
C GLU A 295 -1.46 -20.05 -10.85
N PRO A 296 -2.31 -20.97 -11.32
CA PRO A 296 -2.12 -21.55 -12.65
C PRO A 296 -2.05 -20.44 -13.71
N THR A 297 -1.20 -20.63 -14.72
CA THR A 297 -1.15 -19.73 -15.87
C THR A 297 -2.41 -19.89 -16.71
N PHE A 298 -3.09 -18.79 -16.98
CA PHE A 298 -4.19 -18.70 -17.94
C PHE A 298 -3.60 -18.29 -19.30
N GLU A 299 -3.92 -19.02 -20.37
CA GLU A 299 -3.28 -18.85 -21.68
C GLU A 299 -3.32 -17.39 -22.18
N LYS A 300 -4.49 -16.75 -22.09
CA LYS A 300 -4.68 -15.37 -22.51
C LYS A 300 -4.18 -14.35 -21.49
N ASP A 301 -4.37 -14.60 -20.19
CA ASP A 301 -4.25 -13.57 -19.16
C ASP A 301 -2.93 -13.65 -18.38
N GLY A 302 -2.16 -14.73 -18.50
CA GLY A 302 -0.91 -14.93 -17.76
C GLY A 302 -1.16 -15.47 -16.36
N THR A 303 -0.30 -15.08 -15.41
CA THR A 303 -0.29 -15.64 -14.07
C THR A 303 -0.33 -14.54 -13.01
N THR A 304 -1.36 -14.56 -12.17
CA THR A 304 -1.46 -13.71 -10.99
C THR A 304 -0.84 -14.42 -9.80
N ALA A 305 -0.11 -13.67 -8.99
CA ALA A 305 0.37 -14.10 -7.70
C ALA A 305 -0.38 -13.34 -6.62
N VAL A 306 -0.74 -14.00 -5.53
CA VAL A 306 -1.41 -13.39 -4.37
C VAL A 306 -0.70 -13.84 -3.11
N GLY A 307 -0.68 -13.00 -2.08
CA GLY A 307 0.09 -13.29 -0.88
C GLY A 307 -0.34 -12.43 0.28
N SER A 308 -0.22 -12.99 1.49
CA SER A 308 -0.55 -12.34 2.74
C SER A 308 0.53 -12.58 3.79
N ILE A 309 0.76 -11.60 4.66
CA ILE A 309 1.74 -11.62 5.73
C ILE A 309 1.06 -11.11 7.01
N LEU A 310 0.95 -11.95 8.03
CA LEU A 310 0.50 -11.54 9.37
C LEU A 310 1.62 -10.86 10.15
N THR A 311 1.27 -9.86 10.98
CA THR A 311 2.21 -9.28 11.97
C THR A 311 2.01 -9.86 13.36
N THR A 312 1.09 -10.80 13.52
CA THR A 312 0.80 -11.51 14.77
C THR A 312 1.10 -13.00 14.61
N PRO A 313 1.36 -13.73 15.70
CA PRO A 313 1.52 -15.17 15.63
C PRO A 313 0.32 -15.86 14.98
N THR A 314 0.63 -16.80 14.11
CA THR A 314 -0.34 -17.72 13.51
C THR A 314 -0.69 -18.81 14.51
N THR A 315 -1.89 -19.36 14.35
CA THR A 315 -2.29 -20.59 15.07
C THR A 315 -2.35 -21.80 14.16
N ALA A 316 -2.63 -21.60 12.86
CA ALA A 316 -2.67 -22.65 11.86
C ALA A 316 -2.63 -22.06 10.44
N MET A 317 -2.11 -22.82 9.48
CA MET A 317 -2.30 -22.61 8.04
C MET A 317 -2.78 -23.89 7.36
N TRP A 318 -3.70 -23.75 6.40
CA TRP A 318 -4.16 -24.90 5.62
C TRP A 318 -4.66 -24.50 4.23
N SER A 319 -4.72 -25.46 3.32
CA SER A 319 -5.37 -25.32 2.03
C SER A 319 -6.62 -26.20 2.00
N SER A 320 -7.77 -25.56 1.79
CA SER A 320 -9.03 -26.24 1.49
C SER A 320 -9.17 -26.44 -0.03
N LYS A 321 -10.34 -26.93 -0.46
CA LYS A 321 -10.70 -27.02 -1.88
C LYS A 321 -10.77 -25.63 -2.53
N GLU A 322 -11.30 -24.64 -1.81
CA GLU A 322 -11.67 -23.33 -2.36
C GLU A 322 -10.68 -22.23 -2.01
N GLN A 323 -9.99 -22.35 -0.87
CA GLN A 323 -9.22 -21.26 -0.29
C GLN A 323 -7.97 -21.77 0.45
N ILE A 324 -6.93 -20.95 0.45
CA ILE A 324 -5.74 -21.10 1.27
C ILE A 324 -5.91 -20.14 2.44
N LEU A 325 -5.73 -20.63 3.67
CA LEU A 325 -6.14 -19.94 4.88
C LEU A 325 -4.98 -19.85 5.87
N THR A 326 -4.90 -18.71 6.54
CA THR A 326 -4.00 -18.47 7.68
C THR A 326 -4.83 -17.98 8.85
N GLN A 327 -4.80 -18.71 9.96
CA GLN A 327 -5.56 -18.41 11.16
C GLN A 327 -4.72 -17.70 12.22
N THR A 328 -5.36 -16.77 12.93
CA THR A 328 -4.86 -16.12 14.14
C THR A 328 -6.06 -15.74 15.02
N THR A 329 -5.87 -14.91 16.03
CA THR A 329 -6.95 -14.46 16.92
C THR A 329 -7.00 -12.94 17.00
N VAL A 330 -8.21 -12.40 17.23
CA VAL A 330 -8.44 -10.98 17.48
C VAL A 330 -9.12 -10.80 18.83
N LYS A 331 -8.94 -9.63 19.43
CA LYS A 331 -9.64 -9.20 20.63
C LYS A 331 -10.60 -8.07 20.31
N ASN A 332 -11.62 -7.91 21.14
CA ASN A 332 -12.64 -6.88 20.98
C ASN A 332 -12.00 -5.49 20.97
N ASN A 333 -12.29 -4.69 19.93
CA ASN A 333 -11.79 -3.33 19.75
C ASN A 333 -10.27 -3.16 19.74
N GLU A 334 -9.51 -4.25 19.56
CA GLU A 334 -8.06 -4.19 19.34
C GLU A 334 -7.73 -4.35 17.86
N PRO A 335 -6.83 -3.51 17.29
CA PRO A 335 -6.45 -3.61 15.89
C PRO A 335 -5.57 -4.84 15.64
N ILE A 336 -5.88 -5.57 14.58
CA ILE A 336 -4.96 -6.54 13.98
C ILE A 336 -4.44 -6.00 12.64
N VAL A 337 -3.13 -6.09 12.44
CA VAL A 337 -2.47 -5.61 11.23
C VAL A 337 -1.95 -6.79 10.42
N TYR A 338 -2.12 -6.72 9.12
CA TYR A 338 -1.53 -7.66 8.17
C TYR A 338 -1.30 -6.98 6.84
N TYR A 339 -0.58 -7.66 5.97
CA TYR A 339 -0.29 -7.18 4.63
C TYR A 339 -0.84 -8.17 3.61
N THR A 340 -1.40 -7.68 2.52
CA THR A 340 -1.87 -8.53 1.44
C THR A 340 -1.86 -7.82 0.11
N GLY A 341 -1.70 -8.56 -0.97
CA GLY A 341 -1.73 -8.00 -2.31
C GLY A 341 -1.29 -9.02 -3.35
N ALA A 342 -0.89 -8.51 -4.51
CA ALA A 342 -0.73 -9.34 -5.69
C ALA A 342 0.35 -8.85 -6.64
N ALA A 343 0.75 -9.72 -7.56
CA ALA A 343 1.62 -9.41 -8.68
C ALA A 343 1.12 -10.11 -9.94
N TRP A 344 1.62 -9.66 -11.10
CA TRP A 344 1.26 -10.25 -12.39
C TRP A 344 2.50 -10.45 -13.24
N ASP A 345 2.64 -11.63 -13.85
CA ASP A 345 3.80 -11.98 -14.66
C ASP A 345 3.99 -11.05 -15.87
N LYS A 346 2.91 -10.65 -16.54
CA LYS A 346 2.99 -9.73 -17.69
C LYS A 346 3.34 -8.29 -17.32
N ALA A 347 3.40 -7.94 -16.03
CA ALA A 347 3.99 -6.69 -15.57
C ALA A 347 5.53 -6.68 -15.67
N GLY A 348 6.16 -7.85 -15.85
CA GLY A 348 7.60 -8.00 -16.10
C GLY A 348 8.51 -7.80 -14.89
N LYS A 349 7.95 -7.58 -13.69
CA LYS A 349 8.74 -7.39 -12.44
C LYS A 349 8.86 -8.66 -11.61
N ILE A 350 7.78 -9.42 -11.49
CA ILE A 350 7.72 -10.69 -10.79
C ILE A 350 7.07 -11.67 -11.76
N THR A 351 7.87 -12.54 -12.37
CA THR A 351 7.46 -13.41 -13.48
C THR A 351 7.46 -14.88 -13.11
N THR A 352 7.80 -15.22 -11.86
CA THR A 352 7.86 -16.61 -11.38
C THR A 352 7.38 -16.73 -9.94
N ALA A 353 6.91 -17.92 -9.56
CA ALA A 353 6.55 -18.27 -8.19
C ALA A 353 7.71 -17.99 -7.20
N LYS A 354 8.94 -18.33 -7.58
CA LYS A 354 10.13 -18.08 -6.75
C LYS A 354 10.30 -16.59 -6.46
N GLN A 355 10.25 -15.73 -7.48
CA GLN A 355 10.38 -14.29 -7.29
C GLN A 355 9.25 -13.72 -6.42
N TRP A 356 8.03 -14.25 -6.54
CA TRP A 356 6.91 -13.84 -5.70
C TRP A 356 7.16 -14.19 -4.23
N PHE A 357 7.57 -15.43 -3.95
CA PHE A 357 7.85 -15.84 -2.58
C PHE A 357 9.08 -15.13 -1.99
N ASP A 358 10.12 -14.89 -2.79
CA ASP A 358 11.27 -14.07 -2.40
C ASP A 358 10.85 -12.63 -2.05
N TYR A 359 9.90 -12.06 -2.82
CA TYR A 359 9.32 -10.75 -2.53
C TYR A 359 8.57 -10.75 -1.20
N LEU A 360 7.71 -11.75 -0.93
CA LEU A 360 6.98 -11.87 0.34
C LEU A 360 7.93 -12.02 1.54
N ASN A 361 8.94 -12.89 1.43
CA ASN A 361 9.96 -13.09 2.46
C ASN A 361 10.74 -11.79 2.75
N THR A 362 11.15 -11.09 1.68
CA THR A 362 11.85 -9.82 1.79
C THR A 362 10.96 -8.74 2.41
N PHE A 363 9.67 -8.70 2.05
CA PHE A 363 8.72 -7.76 2.63
C PHE A 363 8.51 -8.01 4.13
N HIS A 364 8.34 -9.27 4.54
CA HIS A 364 8.27 -9.67 5.95
C HIS A 364 9.52 -9.22 6.72
N GLN A 365 10.73 -9.41 6.17
CA GLN A 365 11.97 -8.91 6.79
C GLN A 365 11.98 -7.40 6.96
N LYS A 366 11.49 -6.64 5.97
CA LYS A 366 11.38 -5.17 6.02
C LYS A 366 10.37 -4.70 7.07
N VAL A 367 9.24 -5.39 7.22
CA VAL A 367 8.24 -5.09 8.26
C VAL A 367 8.82 -5.30 9.65
N ASN A 368 9.54 -6.40 9.87
CA ASN A 368 10.13 -6.71 11.19
C ASN A 368 11.41 -5.92 11.49
N ASN A 369 12.06 -5.37 10.47
CA ASN A 369 13.28 -4.57 10.59
C ASN A 369 13.12 -3.26 9.79
N PRO A 370 12.22 -2.35 10.23
CA PRO A 370 11.95 -1.12 9.51
C PRO A 370 13.19 -0.24 9.44
N LEU A 371 13.22 0.64 8.44
CA LEU A 371 14.26 1.67 8.34
C LEU A 371 14.26 2.52 9.62
N ILE A 372 15.44 2.73 10.20
CA ILE A 372 15.58 3.57 11.40
C ILE A 372 15.71 5.01 10.94
N VAL A 373 14.79 5.86 11.39
CA VAL A 373 14.76 7.28 11.05
C VAL A 373 15.15 8.11 12.24
N THR A 374 15.93 9.15 12.01
CA THR A 374 16.24 10.16 13.02
C THR A 374 16.16 11.53 12.38
N VAL A 375 15.46 12.46 13.04
CA VAL A 375 15.39 13.87 12.65
C VAL A 375 16.25 14.66 13.63
N LYS A 376 17.11 15.53 13.12
CA LYS A 376 17.95 16.41 13.93
C LYS A 376 17.79 17.85 13.49
N LYS A 377 17.82 18.74 14.46
CA LYS A 377 17.98 20.17 14.21
C LYS A 377 19.39 20.42 13.66
N ASN A 378 19.47 21.30 12.67
CA ASN A 378 20.75 21.77 12.14
C ASN A 378 21.24 23.04 12.83
#